data_AF-A0A0F9CBG8-F1
#
_entry.id   AF-A0A0F9CBG8-F1
#
_cell.length_a   1.000
_cell.length_b   1.000
_cell.length_c   1.000
_cell.angle_alpha   90.00
_cell.angle_beta   90.00
_cell.angle_gamma   90.00
#
_symmetry.space_group_name_H-M   'P 1'
#
loop_
_entity.id
_entity.type
_entity.pdbx_description
1 polymer ?
#
loop_
_entity_poly.entity_id
_entity_poly.type
_entity_poly.pdbx_seq_one_letter_code
_entity_poly.pdbx_strand_id
1 'polypeptide(L)'
;MKWLSQAMVRAAAKKSEREAVASSKKHWKQNCTATEEEVKAYIKQEIKTGIFKGSNCSPVDADLCALCECYDDNCKNCPLGPTQCCREYGEAQKAFDKWKKRKTKFNFEIWKAKAKLMYEKLCSL
;
A
#
# COMPACT_ATOMS: atom_id res chain seq x y z
N MET A 1 1.33 -8.62 -12.98
CA MET A 1 0.06 -8.48 -12.22
C MET A 1 -0.60 -7.12 -12.52
N LYS A 2 -1.95 -6.98 -12.54
CA LYS A 2 -2.62 -5.66 -12.64
C LYS A 2 -2.71 -5.00 -11.25
N TRP A 3 -1.91 -3.98 -11.01
CA TRP A 3 -1.87 -3.22 -9.76
C TRP A 3 -3.17 -2.46 -9.51
N LEU A 4 -3.59 -2.39 -8.24
CA LEU A 4 -4.66 -1.48 -7.84
C LEU A 4 -4.10 -0.07 -7.74
N SER A 5 -4.72 0.89 -8.42
CA SER A 5 -4.36 2.29 -8.28
C SER A 5 -5.08 2.94 -7.09
N GLN A 6 -4.54 4.07 -6.64
CA GLN A 6 -5.07 4.90 -5.59
C GLN A 6 -6.57 5.21 -5.78
N ALA A 7 -6.97 5.52 -7.01
CA ALA A 7 -8.35 5.82 -7.35
C ALA A 7 -9.27 4.60 -7.17
N MET A 8 -8.82 3.40 -7.55
CA MET A 8 -9.59 2.17 -7.35
C MET A 8 -9.76 1.85 -5.87
N VAL A 9 -8.70 2.03 -5.08
CA VAL A 9 -8.72 1.83 -3.63
C VAL A 9 -9.69 2.80 -2.96
N ARG A 10 -9.59 4.10 -3.25
CA ARG A 10 -10.50 5.12 -2.72
C ARG A 10 -11.96 4.89 -3.14
N ALA A 11 -12.19 4.48 -4.38
CA ALA A 11 -13.54 4.19 -4.87
C ALA A 11 -14.18 3.00 -4.15
N ALA A 12 -13.41 1.93 -3.87
CA ALA A 12 -13.90 0.80 -3.09
C ALA A 12 -14.24 1.21 -1.64
N ALA A 13 -13.39 2.02 -1.02
CA ALA A 13 -13.59 2.49 0.34
C ALA A 13 -14.86 3.34 0.52
N LYS A 14 -15.20 4.17 -0.48
CA LYS A 14 -16.43 4.99 -0.46
C LYS A 14 -17.72 4.18 -0.59
N LYS A 15 -17.65 2.90 -1.01
CA LYS A 15 -18.85 2.08 -1.23
C LYS A 15 -19.35 1.42 0.05
N SER A 16 -18.47 0.75 0.78
CA SER A 16 -18.78 0.08 2.05
C SER A 16 -17.52 -0.40 2.76
N GLU A 17 -17.63 -0.71 4.05
CA GLU A 17 -16.56 -1.34 4.83
C GLU A 17 -16.10 -2.67 4.21
N ARG A 18 -17.04 -3.51 3.75
CA ARG A 18 -16.74 -4.80 3.12
C ARG A 18 -15.88 -4.63 1.86
N GLU A 19 -16.24 -3.69 1.00
CA GLU A 19 -15.49 -3.37 -0.23
C GLU A 19 -14.10 -2.80 0.10
N ALA A 20 -14.03 -1.95 1.12
CA ALA A 20 -12.79 -1.38 1.62
C ALA A 20 -11.82 -2.49 2.10
N VAL A 21 -12.29 -3.41 2.94
CA VAL A 21 -11.51 -4.57 3.42
C VAL A 21 -11.04 -5.45 2.26
N ALA A 22 -11.92 -5.76 1.31
CA ALA A 22 -11.58 -6.59 0.15
C ALA A 22 -10.48 -5.92 -0.71
N SER A 23 -10.60 -4.61 -0.95
CA SER A 23 -9.59 -3.82 -1.66
C SER A 23 -8.27 -3.79 -0.90
N SER A 24 -8.29 -3.57 0.41
CA SER A 24 -7.10 -3.60 1.28
C SER A 24 -6.38 -4.94 1.19
N LYS A 25 -7.10 -6.06 1.39
CA LYS A 25 -6.55 -7.42 1.29
C LYS A 25 -5.87 -7.63 -0.06
N LYS A 26 -6.53 -7.23 -1.14
CA LYS A 26 -5.98 -7.35 -2.48
C LYS A 26 -4.71 -6.52 -2.64
N HIS A 27 -4.71 -5.25 -2.26
CA HIS A 27 -3.53 -4.37 -2.39
C HIS A 27 -2.33 -4.89 -1.60
N TRP A 28 -2.53 -5.24 -0.32
CA TRP A 28 -1.45 -5.79 0.51
C TRP A 28 -0.92 -7.13 -0.02
N LYS A 29 -1.79 -7.95 -0.62
CA LYS A 29 -1.36 -9.16 -1.35
C LYS A 29 -0.47 -8.84 -2.55
N GLN A 30 -0.80 -7.80 -3.31
CA GLN A 30 0.02 -7.36 -4.45
C GLN A 30 1.42 -6.97 -3.97
N ASN A 31 1.50 -6.15 -2.91
CA ASN A 31 2.77 -5.76 -2.32
C ASN A 31 3.58 -6.93 -1.75
N CYS A 32 2.94 -7.86 -1.03
CA CYS A 32 3.65 -8.97 -0.40
C CYS A 32 4.10 -10.07 -1.39
N THR A 33 3.56 -10.08 -2.61
CA THR A 33 3.93 -11.06 -3.65
C THR A 33 4.78 -10.47 -4.77
N ALA A 34 4.77 -9.14 -4.94
CA ALA A 34 5.48 -8.45 -6.02
C ALA A 34 6.98 -8.75 -6.05
N THR A 35 7.56 -8.76 -7.25
CA THR A 35 9.00 -8.70 -7.46
C THR A 35 9.50 -7.26 -7.51
N GLU A 36 10.81 -7.06 -7.36
CA GLU A 36 11.40 -5.72 -7.42
C GLU A 36 11.19 -5.07 -8.80
N GLU A 37 11.26 -5.86 -9.86
CA GLU A 37 11.04 -5.46 -11.25
C GLU A 37 9.59 -5.05 -11.49
N GLU A 38 8.63 -5.79 -10.95
CA GLU A 38 7.20 -5.46 -11.06
C GLU A 38 6.89 -4.11 -10.43
N VAL A 39 7.45 -3.83 -9.25
CA VAL A 39 7.25 -2.55 -8.56
C VAL A 39 7.90 -1.40 -9.33
N LYS A 40 9.12 -1.60 -9.85
CA LYS A 40 9.79 -0.61 -10.69
C LYS A 40 9.00 -0.30 -11.97
N ALA A 41 8.48 -1.34 -12.63
CA ALA A 41 7.68 -1.20 -13.85
C ALA A 41 6.37 -0.44 -13.57
N TYR A 42 5.68 -0.78 -12.48
CA TYR A 42 4.48 -0.09 -12.04
C TYR A 42 4.73 1.41 -11.79
N ILE A 43 5.73 1.74 -10.98
CA ILE A 43 6.09 3.14 -10.69
C ILE A 43 6.40 3.91 -11.98
N LYS A 44 7.17 3.31 -12.89
CA LYS A 44 7.52 3.94 -14.17
C LYS A 44 6.29 4.19 -15.04
N GLN A 45 5.34 3.24 -15.07
CA GLN A 45 4.11 3.36 -15.83
C GLN A 45 3.21 4.49 -15.29
N GLU A 46 3.00 4.54 -13.99
CA GLU A 46 2.16 5.55 -13.33
C GLU A 46 2.72 6.97 -13.48
N ILE A 47 4.04 7.12 -13.43
CA ILE A 47 4.70 8.40 -13.75
C ILE A 47 4.45 8.79 -15.21
N LYS A 48 4.56 7.84 -16.15
CA LYS A 48 4.39 8.07 -17.59
C LYS A 48 2.96 8.47 -17.95
N THR A 49 1.95 7.86 -17.31
CA THR A 49 0.53 8.14 -17.58
C THR A 49 0.06 9.47 -16.96
N GLY A 50 0.86 10.08 -16.09
CA GLY A 50 0.55 11.37 -15.47
C GLY A 50 -0.57 11.31 -14.43
N ILE A 51 -1.03 10.10 -14.06
CA ILE A 51 -2.02 9.86 -12.99
C ILE A 51 -1.52 10.42 -11.64
N PHE A 52 -0.20 10.61 -11.51
CA PHE A 52 0.49 11.11 -10.33
C PHE A 52 0.93 12.59 -10.37
N LYS A 53 0.45 13.40 -11.31
CA LYS A 53 0.82 14.83 -11.37
C LYS A 53 0.39 15.56 -10.08
N GLY A 54 1.36 15.91 -9.23
CA GLY A 54 1.17 16.77 -8.05
C GLY A 54 1.38 16.10 -6.69
N SER A 55 1.63 14.79 -6.63
CA SER A 55 1.95 14.11 -5.37
C SER A 55 3.46 14.03 -5.16
N ASN A 56 3.93 14.43 -3.96
CA ASN A 56 5.32 14.21 -3.54
C ASN A 56 5.62 12.74 -3.23
N CYS A 57 4.58 11.90 -3.16
CA CYS A 57 4.67 10.48 -2.87
C CYS A 57 4.86 9.65 -4.15
N SER A 58 5.47 8.47 -4.01
CA SER A 58 5.51 7.52 -5.13
C SER A 58 4.14 6.88 -5.35
N PRO A 59 3.88 6.26 -6.52
CA PRO A 59 2.62 5.56 -6.76
C PRO A 59 2.25 4.54 -5.69
N VAL A 60 3.20 3.65 -5.36
CA VAL A 60 3.03 2.63 -4.32
C VAL A 60 2.76 3.25 -2.95
N ASP A 61 3.47 4.32 -2.62
CA ASP A 61 3.31 5.03 -1.35
C ASP A 61 1.93 5.70 -1.26
N ALA A 62 1.46 6.34 -2.32
CA ALA A 62 0.12 6.91 -2.36
C ALA A 62 -0.99 5.85 -2.32
N ASP A 63 -0.76 4.67 -2.88
CA ASP A 63 -1.69 3.54 -2.77
C ASP A 63 -1.72 2.98 -1.34
N LEU A 64 -0.55 2.93 -0.68
CA LEU A 64 -0.44 2.61 0.76
C LEU A 64 -1.16 3.69 1.60
N CYS A 65 -0.92 4.98 1.34
CA CYS A 65 -1.57 6.11 2.02
C CYS A 65 -3.09 6.11 1.83
N ALA A 66 -3.58 5.85 0.62
CA ALA A 66 -5.01 5.89 0.32
C ALA A 66 -5.80 4.82 1.08
N LEU A 67 -5.17 3.71 1.47
CA LEU A 67 -5.80 2.73 2.36
C LEU A 67 -6.00 3.28 3.77
N CYS A 68 -5.08 4.12 4.26
CA CYS A 68 -5.12 4.70 5.60
C CYS A 68 -5.99 5.97 5.66
N GLU A 69 -5.88 6.88 4.68
CA GLU A 69 -6.69 8.11 4.58
C GLU A 69 -8.21 7.83 4.59
N CYS A 70 -8.64 6.66 4.10
CA CYS A 70 -10.05 6.27 4.11
C CYS A 70 -10.62 6.00 5.51
N TYR A 71 -9.77 5.92 6.54
CA TYR A 71 -10.16 5.58 7.90
C TYR A 71 -9.90 6.68 8.94
N ASP A 72 -9.81 7.94 8.48
CA ASP A 72 -9.33 9.12 9.24
C ASP A 72 -7.80 9.13 9.41
N ASP A 73 -7.20 10.32 9.60
CA ASP A 73 -5.77 10.51 9.85
C ASP A 73 -5.28 9.71 11.08
N ASN A 74 -6.22 9.31 11.94
CA ASN A 74 -6.00 8.48 13.12
C ASN A 74 -6.34 6.99 12.93
N CYS A 75 -6.64 6.53 11.72
CA CYS A 75 -7.12 5.17 11.43
C CYS A 75 -8.36 4.76 12.28
N LYS A 76 -9.13 5.71 12.84
CA LYS A 76 -10.22 5.44 13.80
C LYS A 76 -11.26 4.44 13.29
N ASN A 77 -11.54 4.47 12.00
CA ASN A 77 -12.52 3.57 11.37
C ASN A 77 -11.87 2.37 10.67
N CYS A 78 -10.58 2.14 10.88
CA CYS A 78 -9.87 1.09 10.18
C CYS A 78 -10.40 -0.30 10.58
N PRO A 79 -10.66 -1.21 9.63
CA PRO A 79 -11.19 -2.54 9.91
C PRO A 79 -10.20 -3.45 10.65
N LEU A 80 -8.94 -3.03 10.78
CA LEU A 80 -7.92 -3.68 11.61
C LEU A 80 -7.80 -3.06 13.02
N GLY A 81 -8.64 -2.07 13.32
CA GLY A 81 -8.54 -1.23 14.50
C GLY A 81 -7.55 -0.07 14.35
N PRO A 82 -7.73 0.99 15.18
CA PRO A 82 -6.97 2.24 15.08
C PRO A 82 -5.46 2.09 15.29
N THR A 83 -5.02 1.06 16.02
CA THR A 83 -3.63 0.93 16.46
C THR A 83 -2.79 -0.02 15.61
N GLN A 84 -3.37 -1.09 15.07
CA GLN A 84 -2.62 -2.14 14.38
C GLN A 84 -2.39 -1.89 12.89
N CYS A 85 -3.32 -1.21 12.21
CA CYS A 85 -3.08 -0.82 10.82
C CYS A 85 -2.01 0.27 10.75
N CYS A 86 -2.19 1.33 11.54
CA CYS A 86 -1.37 2.53 11.48
C CYS A 86 0.12 2.26 11.78
N ARG A 87 0.43 1.36 12.73
CA ARG A 87 1.82 0.99 13.03
C ARG A 87 2.46 0.19 11.89
N GLU A 88 1.85 -0.90 11.45
CA GLU A 88 2.39 -1.80 10.43
C GLU A 88 2.46 -1.11 9.05
N TYR A 89 1.46 -0.30 8.73
CA TYR A 89 1.51 0.64 7.61
C TYR A 89 2.71 1.57 7.73
N GLY A 90 2.89 2.24 8.87
CA GLY A 90 4.00 3.18 9.08
C GLY A 90 5.36 2.49 8.97
N GLU A 91 5.48 1.24 9.40
CA GLU A 91 6.68 0.43 9.21
C GLU A 91 6.91 0.05 7.74
N ALA A 92 5.85 -0.34 7.03
CA ALA A 92 5.92 -0.65 5.60
C ALA A 92 6.30 0.59 4.79
N GLN A 93 5.70 1.75 5.08
CA GLN A 93 6.03 3.04 4.46
C GLN A 93 7.49 3.42 4.71
N LYS A 94 7.95 3.37 5.97
CA LYS A 94 9.36 3.64 6.31
C LYS A 94 10.32 2.68 5.60
N ALA A 95 9.96 1.40 5.49
CA ALA A 95 10.76 0.41 4.77
C ALA A 95 10.79 0.71 3.26
N PHE A 96 9.64 1.07 2.69
CA PHE A 96 9.52 1.47 1.31
C PHE A 96 10.37 2.71 0.99
N ASP A 97 10.34 3.74 1.83
CA ASP A 97 11.15 4.94 1.66
C ASP A 97 12.65 4.65 1.70
N LYS A 98 13.08 3.76 2.61
CA LYS A 98 14.47 3.28 2.66
C LYS A 98 14.84 2.56 1.37
N TRP A 99 13.94 1.73 0.85
CA TRP A 99 14.14 1.07 -0.45
C TRP A 99 14.17 2.09 -1.59
N LYS A 100 13.24 3.05 -1.67
CA LYS A 100 13.20 4.10 -2.71
C LYS A 100 14.50 4.90 -2.78
N LYS A 101 15.10 5.22 -1.61
CA LYS A 101 16.35 5.99 -1.52
C LYS A 101 17.58 5.22 -1.98
N ARG A 102 17.70 3.94 -1.65
CA ARG A 102 18.95 3.15 -1.90
C ARG A 102 18.80 2.05 -2.95
N LYS A 103 17.57 1.68 -3.31
CA LYS A 103 17.16 0.64 -4.27
C LYS A 103 17.91 -0.69 -4.11
N THR A 104 18.14 -1.13 -2.88
CA THR A 104 18.82 -2.39 -2.58
C THR A 104 17.84 -3.54 -2.39
N LYS A 105 18.23 -4.74 -2.84
CA LYS A 105 17.46 -5.98 -2.62
C LYS A 105 17.12 -6.20 -1.14
N PHE A 106 18.08 -5.95 -0.25
CA PHE A 106 17.86 -6.08 1.20
C PHE A 106 16.71 -5.19 1.71
N ASN A 107 16.67 -3.92 1.30
CA ASN A 107 15.60 -3.01 1.72
C ASN A 107 14.26 -3.37 1.07
N PHE A 108 14.28 -3.91 -0.15
CA PHE A 108 13.09 -4.43 -0.82
C PHE A 108 12.46 -5.59 -0.04
N GLU A 109 13.28 -6.57 0.36
CA GLU A 109 12.81 -7.72 1.15
C GLU A 109 12.24 -7.30 2.50
N ILE A 110 12.83 -6.29 3.16
CA ILE A 110 12.25 -5.72 4.40
C ILE A 110 10.86 -5.13 4.14
N TRP A 111 10.71 -4.32 3.08
CA TRP A 111 9.41 -3.76 2.71
C TRP A 111 8.38 -4.86 2.42
N LYS A 112 8.76 -5.88 1.63
CA LYS A 112 7.91 -7.02 1.28
C LYS A 112 7.49 -7.81 2.51
N ALA A 113 8.41 -8.03 3.46
CA ALA A 113 8.12 -8.69 4.73
C ALA A 113 7.11 -7.88 5.57
N LYS A 114 7.24 -6.55 5.64
CA LYS A 114 6.25 -5.70 6.33
C LYS A 114 4.89 -5.72 5.64
N ALA A 115 4.84 -5.69 4.31
CA ALA A 115 3.59 -5.85 3.56
C ALA A 115 2.93 -7.22 3.80
N LYS A 116 3.74 -8.28 3.93
CA LYS A 116 3.26 -9.64 4.25
C LYS A 116 2.58 -9.70 5.62
N LEU A 117 3.21 -9.16 6.66
CA LEU A 117 2.63 -9.10 8.01
C LEU A 117 1.27 -8.41 8.02
N MET A 118 1.15 -7.32 7.26
CA MET A 118 -0.11 -6.59 7.14
C MET A 118 -1.20 -7.41 6.44
N TYR A 119 -0.83 -8.12 5.37
CA TYR A 119 -1.75 -9.03 4.68
C TYR A 119 -2.22 -10.19 5.56
N GLU A 120 -1.31 -10.82 6.30
CA GLU A 120 -1.61 -11.92 7.23
C GLU A 120 -2.60 -11.46 8.29
N LYS A 121 -2.36 -10.29 8.91
CA LYS A 121 -3.30 -9.68 9.86
C LYS A 121 -4.69 -9.42 9.28
N LEU A 122 -4.77 -8.82 8.10
CA LEU A 122 -6.06 -8.58 7.41
C LEU A 122 -6.83 -9.88 7.15
N CYS A 123 -6.11 -10.95 6.84
CA CYS A 123 -6.69 -12.24 6.54
C CYS A 123 -6.85 -13.15 7.76
N SER A 124 -6.38 -12.72 8.95
CA SER A 124 -6.30 -13.55 10.16
C SER A 124 -5.59 -14.89 9.93
N LEU A 125 -4.55 -14.87 9.08
CA LEU A 125 -3.68 -16.01 8.77
C LEU A 125 -2.51 -16.12 9.76
#